data_AF-A0A0D2P8Q8-F1
#
_entry.id   AF-A0A0D2P8Q8-F1
#
_cell.length_a   1.000
_cell.length_b   1.000
_cell.length_c   1.000
_cell.angle_alpha   90.00
_cell.angle_beta   90.00
_cell.angle_gamma   90.00
#
_symmetry.space_group_name_H-M   'P 1'
#
loop_
_entity.id
_entity.type
_entity.pdbx_description
1 polymer ?
#
loop_
_entity_poly.entity_id
_entity_poly.type
_entity_poly.pdbx_seq_one_letter_code
_entity_poly.pdbx_strand_id
1 'polypeptide(L)'
;MSTELYLYNIFNNREPDDEPPSSESDESEPDISTPPLGSEEVNWEAHSETPLESELATNIKETLIWMDSRGLSLVKFLNGLSWGDAACTQDPKIRYERTSLLRDPQLAVILQRWISPPRPLKSKKKQPEGASPMMKQFVFEYSKKTLSDELEKLAPYLLSSTKDDVQTERLVSTTFEEFGTDMQEVAPFLWGVLEHLTIPLNLKKF
;
A
#
# COMPACT_ATOMS: atom_id res chain seq x y z
N MET A 1 -14.82 10.28 -20.43
CA MET A 1 -14.75 9.05 -19.61
C MET A 1 -14.31 9.45 -18.23
N SER A 2 -15.17 9.24 -17.22
CA SER A 2 -14.95 9.69 -15.84
C SER A 2 -13.91 8.80 -15.15
N THR A 3 -12.96 9.40 -14.43
CA THR A 3 -11.94 8.72 -13.61
C THR A 3 -12.53 7.75 -12.58
N GLU A 4 -13.78 7.96 -12.18
CA GLU A 4 -14.51 7.06 -11.27
C GLU A 4 -14.80 5.68 -11.89
N LEU A 5 -15.03 5.59 -13.20
CA LEU A 5 -15.29 4.31 -13.88
C LEU A 5 -14.03 3.45 -14.00
N TYR A 6 -12.85 4.07 -14.04
CA TYR A 6 -11.58 3.34 -14.14
C TYR A 6 -11.20 2.68 -12.82
N LEU A 7 -11.51 3.32 -11.69
CA LEU A 7 -11.30 2.72 -10.36
C LEU A 7 -12.33 1.63 -10.07
N TYR A 8 -13.59 1.80 -10.48
CA TYR A 8 -14.64 0.79 -10.28
C TYR A 8 -14.34 -0.54 -10.98
N ASN A 9 -13.75 -0.50 -12.19
CA ASN A 9 -13.46 -1.70 -12.97
C ASN A 9 -12.26 -2.52 -12.48
N ILE A 10 -11.33 -1.92 -11.71
CA ILE A 10 -10.16 -2.64 -11.19
C ILE A 10 -10.53 -3.55 -10.01
N PHE A 11 -11.58 -3.20 -9.25
CA PHE A 11 -11.90 -3.89 -7.99
C PHE A 11 -13.03 -4.93 -8.06
N ASN A 12 -13.76 -5.04 -9.18
CA ASN A 12 -14.98 -5.87 -9.26
C ASN A 12 -14.88 -7.14 -10.13
N ASN A 13 -13.74 -7.45 -10.74
CA ASN A 13 -13.58 -8.68 -11.52
C ASN A 13 -12.91 -9.76 -10.67
N ARG A 14 -13.70 -10.44 -9.83
CA ARG A 14 -13.37 -11.74 -9.25
C ARG A 14 -14.27 -12.78 -9.91
N GLU A 15 -13.75 -13.46 -10.94
CA GLU A 15 -14.34 -14.71 -11.44
C GLU A 15 -13.98 -15.88 -10.50
N PRO A 16 -14.84 -16.92 -10.42
CA PRO A 16 -14.82 -17.93 -9.36
C PRO A 16 -13.71 -18.98 -9.54
N ASP A 17 -13.30 -19.55 -8.40
CA ASP A 17 -12.21 -20.51 -8.22
C ASP A 17 -12.43 -21.84 -8.99
N ASP A 18 -11.49 -22.20 -9.85
CA ASP A 18 -11.30 -23.58 -10.34
C ASP A 18 -10.16 -24.24 -9.53
N GLU A 19 -10.45 -25.39 -8.92
CA GLU A 19 -9.53 -26.21 -8.11
C GLU A 19 -8.24 -26.63 -8.88
N PRO A 20 -7.09 -26.74 -8.19
CA PRO A 20 -5.84 -27.16 -8.83
C PRO A 20 -5.69 -28.70 -8.85
N PRO A 21 -5.07 -29.30 -9.89
CA PRO A 21 -4.57 -30.66 -9.78
C PRO A 21 -3.25 -30.67 -9.00
N SER A 22 -3.17 -31.60 -8.05
CA SER A 22 -1.99 -31.99 -7.28
C SER A 22 -0.84 -32.47 -8.16
N SER A 23 0.36 -31.95 -7.93
CA SER A 23 1.60 -32.65 -8.28
C SER A 23 2.69 -32.31 -7.26
N GLU A 24 3.11 -33.35 -6.54
CA GLU A 24 4.26 -33.37 -5.64
C GLU A 24 5.55 -33.01 -6.40
N SER A 25 6.32 -32.09 -5.85
CA SER A 25 7.75 -31.98 -6.10
C SER A 25 8.44 -31.44 -4.85
N ASP A 26 9.18 -32.35 -4.24
CA ASP A 26 10.03 -32.25 -3.07
C ASP A 26 11.27 -31.40 -3.40
N GLU A 27 11.40 -30.20 -2.83
CA GLU A 27 12.65 -29.42 -2.83
C GLU A 27 12.83 -28.65 -1.50
N SER A 28 13.47 -29.32 -0.54
CA SER A 28 14.47 -28.81 0.42
C SER A 28 14.42 -27.32 0.83
N GLU A 29 13.99 -27.04 2.05
CA GLU A 29 14.15 -25.73 2.71
C GLU A 29 15.62 -25.42 3.03
N PRO A 30 16.14 -24.21 2.73
CA PRO A 30 17.33 -23.70 3.38
C PRO A 30 16.94 -22.90 4.64
N ASP A 31 17.37 -23.42 5.79
CA ASP A 31 17.39 -22.77 7.10
C ASP A 31 18.22 -21.47 7.03
N ILE A 32 17.55 -20.31 7.11
CA ILE A 32 18.21 -19.01 7.25
C ILE A 32 17.65 -18.33 8.51
N SER A 33 18.45 -18.41 9.57
CA SER A 33 18.30 -17.65 10.80
C SER A 33 18.11 -16.16 10.54
N THR A 34 16.96 -15.63 10.95
CA THR A 34 16.69 -14.18 11.04
C THR A 34 17.61 -13.51 12.07
N PRO A 35 18.41 -12.48 11.71
CA PRO A 35 19.03 -11.60 12.70
C PRO A 35 18.00 -10.56 13.19
N PRO A 36 18.07 -10.09 14.44
CA PRO A 36 17.11 -9.14 14.99
C PRO A 36 17.28 -7.75 14.37
N LEU A 37 16.16 -7.04 14.18
CA LEU A 37 16.10 -5.62 13.79
C LEU A 37 16.91 -4.76 14.77
N GLY A 38 18.11 -4.35 14.35
CA GLY A 38 18.83 -3.23 14.92
C GLY A 38 18.47 -1.95 14.17
N SER A 39 17.97 -0.96 14.89
CA SER A 39 17.74 0.41 14.40
C SER A 39 19.09 1.06 14.05
N GLU A 40 19.51 0.96 12.80
CA GLU A 40 20.60 1.77 12.27
C GLU A 40 20.03 3.13 11.85
N GLU A 41 20.29 4.15 12.68
CA GLU A 41 20.17 5.54 12.33
C GLU A 41 21.05 5.80 11.11
N VAL A 42 20.39 6.02 9.98
CA VAL A 42 21.12 6.16 8.73
C VAL A 42 21.61 7.61 8.62
N ASN A 43 22.94 7.76 8.66
CA ASN A 43 23.66 9.03 8.68
C ASN A 43 23.76 9.62 7.28
N TRP A 44 23.20 10.81 7.06
CA TRP A 44 23.20 11.53 5.78
C TRP A 44 24.37 12.50 5.70
N GLU A 45 25.60 12.00 5.81
CA GLU A 45 26.77 12.85 5.67
C GLU A 45 26.95 13.28 4.22
N ALA A 46 26.72 14.57 4.02
CA ALA A 46 26.86 15.29 2.77
C ALA A 46 28.34 15.42 2.38
N HIS A 47 28.83 14.47 1.58
CA HIS A 47 30.07 14.67 0.83
C HIS A 47 29.79 15.51 -0.42
N SER A 48 30.28 16.74 -0.39
CA SER A 48 30.36 17.63 -1.54
C SER A 48 31.58 17.26 -2.38
N GLU A 49 31.37 16.52 -3.46
CA GLU A 49 32.33 16.39 -4.56
C GLU A 49 31.58 16.50 -5.89
N THR A 50 32.25 17.05 -6.89
CA THR A 50 31.77 17.44 -8.24
C THR A 50 30.78 16.45 -8.87
N PRO A 51 29.73 16.89 -9.60
CA PRO A 51 28.73 16.00 -10.17
C PRO A 51 29.31 15.20 -11.34
N LEU A 52 29.98 14.10 -11.04
CA LEU A 52 30.03 12.96 -11.94
C LEU A 52 28.56 12.58 -12.17
N GLU A 53 28.07 12.77 -13.40
CA GLU A 53 26.75 12.28 -13.78
C GLU A 53 26.68 10.80 -13.39
N SER A 54 25.75 10.48 -12.48
CA SER A 54 25.55 9.10 -12.05
C SER A 54 25.28 8.24 -13.28
N GLU A 55 25.98 7.11 -13.42
CA GLU A 55 25.73 6.14 -14.50
C GLU A 55 24.24 5.79 -14.60
N LEU A 56 23.58 5.66 -13.45
CA LEU A 56 22.14 5.46 -13.37
C LEU A 56 21.34 6.61 -14.00
N ALA A 57 21.72 7.87 -13.74
CA ALA A 57 21.05 9.03 -14.32
C ALA A 57 21.19 9.06 -15.85
N THR A 58 22.36 8.67 -16.37
CA THR A 58 22.60 8.53 -17.82
C THR A 58 21.72 7.44 -18.41
N ASN A 59 21.70 6.25 -17.81
CA ASN A 59 20.88 5.12 -18.27
C ASN A 59 19.38 5.44 -18.24
N ILE A 60 18.90 6.13 -17.20
CA ILE A 60 17.50 6.57 -17.11
C ILE A 60 17.19 7.56 -18.23
N LYS A 61 18.07 8.55 -18.47
CA LYS A 61 17.87 9.55 -19.52
C LYS A 61 17.82 8.92 -20.91
N GLU A 62 18.73 8.01 -21.22
CA GLU A 62 18.74 7.28 -22.49
C GLU A 62 17.48 6.43 -22.67
N THR A 63 17.02 5.77 -21.60
CA THR A 63 15.78 5.00 -21.61
C THR A 63 14.57 5.89 -21.92
N LEU A 64 14.48 7.06 -21.29
CA LEU A 64 13.39 8.01 -21.55
C LEU A 64 13.39 8.51 -23.00
N ILE A 65 14.57 8.82 -23.56
CA ILE A 65 14.71 9.22 -24.96
C ILE A 65 14.27 8.07 -25.90
N TRP A 66 14.65 6.83 -25.59
CA TRP A 66 14.24 5.67 -26.36
C TRP A 66 12.72 5.46 -26.30
N MET A 67 12.10 5.59 -25.13
CA MET A 67 10.66 5.49 -24.96
C MET A 67 9.92 6.56 -25.78
N ASP A 68 10.40 7.81 -25.73
CA ASP A 68 9.84 8.91 -26.50
C ASP A 68 9.95 8.65 -28.02
N SER A 69 11.07 8.08 -28.49
CA SER A 69 11.25 7.70 -29.90
C SER A 69 10.24 6.64 -30.39
N ARG A 70 9.65 5.87 -29.46
CA ARG A 70 8.60 4.87 -29.71
C ARG A 70 7.19 5.41 -29.49
N GLY A 71 7.04 6.70 -29.16
CA GLY A 71 5.74 7.31 -28.82
C GLY A 71 5.16 6.81 -27.49
N LEU A 72 6.02 6.26 -26.62
CA LEU A 72 5.65 5.68 -25.34
C LEU A 72 6.04 6.64 -24.21
N SER A 73 5.06 7.26 -23.54
CA SER A 73 5.35 8.05 -22.34
C SER A 73 5.54 7.15 -21.12
N LEU A 74 6.22 7.65 -20.09
CA LEU A 74 6.38 6.93 -18.82
C LEU A 74 5.04 6.49 -18.21
N VAL A 75 4.01 7.33 -18.31
CA VAL A 75 2.66 7.00 -17.83
C VAL A 75 2.05 5.85 -18.63
N LYS A 76 2.17 5.85 -19.96
CA LYS A 76 1.67 4.76 -20.80
C LYS A 76 2.41 3.45 -20.53
N PHE A 77 3.72 3.53 -20.32
CA PHE A 77 4.53 2.37 -19.95
C PHE A 77 4.07 1.79 -18.61
N LEU A 78 3.96 2.60 -17.55
CA LEU A 78 3.50 2.11 -16.24
C LEU A 78 2.08 1.56 -16.29
N ASN A 79 1.17 2.19 -17.05
CA ASN A 79 -0.20 1.70 -17.24
C ASN A 79 -0.22 0.35 -17.98
N GLY A 80 0.55 0.21 -19.06
CA GLY A 80 0.67 -1.03 -19.83
C GLY A 80 1.37 -2.16 -19.08
N LEU A 81 2.46 -1.86 -18.38
CA LEU A 81 3.15 -2.81 -17.49
C LEU A 81 2.22 -3.32 -16.39
N SER A 82 1.30 -2.48 -15.94
CA SER A 82 0.22 -2.84 -15.02
C SER A 82 -0.89 -3.60 -15.75
N TRP A 83 -2.17 -3.33 -15.46
CA TRP A 83 -3.32 -3.98 -16.10
C TRP A 83 -4.03 -3.07 -17.11
N GLY A 84 -3.34 -2.06 -17.63
CA GLY A 84 -3.92 -1.05 -18.52
C GLY A 84 -4.04 -1.47 -19.98
N ASP A 85 -3.47 -2.61 -20.36
CA ASP A 85 -3.60 -3.20 -21.70
C ASP A 85 -3.66 -4.74 -21.64
N ALA A 86 -4.57 -5.32 -22.42
CA ALA A 86 -4.84 -6.77 -22.41
C ALA A 86 -3.70 -7.57 -23.04
N ALA A 87 -3.08 -7.06 -24.11
CA ALA A 87 -1.95 -7.72 -24.76
C ALA A 87 -0.73 -7.71 -23.83
N CYS A 88 -0.47 -6.59 -23.15
CA CYS A 88 0.57 -6.51 -22.12
C CYS A 88 0.32 -7.49 -20.96
N THR A 89 -0.93 -7.71 -20.57
CA THR A 89 -1.28 -8.63 -19.47
C THR A 89 -1.06 -10.10 -19.85
N GLN A 90 -1.16 -10.46 -21.14
CA GLN A 90 -0.95 -11.82 -21.62
C GLN A 90 0.53 -12.13 -21.89
N ASP A 91 1.34 -11.11 -22.19
CA ASP A 91 2.77 -11.28 -22.46
C ASP A 91 3.53 -11.85 -21.24
N PRO A 92 4.21 -13.00 -21.37
CA PRO A 92 4.91 -13.63 -20.25
C PRO A 92 6.04 -12.77 -19.65
N LYS A 93 6.75 -12.00 -20.48
CA LYS A 93 7.87 -11.16 -20.02
C LYS A 93 7.33 -9.97 -19.22
N ILE A 94 6.29 -9.30 -19.71
CA ILE A 94 5.66 -8.18 -19.00
C ILE A 94 5.06 -8.65 -17.67
N ARG A 95 4.38 -9.81 -17.66
CA ARG A 95 3.86 -10.42 -16.42
C ARG A 95 4.96 -10.65 -15.40
N TYR A 96 6.08 -11.23 -15.81
CA TYR A 96 7.22 -11.48 -14.93
C TYR A 96 7.77 -10.19 -14.32
N GLU A 97 8.03 -9.17 -15.15
CA GLU A 97 8.54 -7.88 -14.68
C GLU A 97 7.57 -7.18 -13.73
N ARG A 98 6.26 -7.21 -14.03
CA ARG A 98 5.23 -6.69 -13.13
C ARG A 98 5.26 -7.40 -11.79
N THR A 99 5.31 -8.74 -11.77
CA THR A 99 5.38 -9.51 -10.52
C THR A 99 6.64 -9.21 -9.74
N SER A 100 7.79 -9.09 -10.42
CA SER A 100 9.06 -8.72 -9.80
C SER A 100 8.96 -7.34 -9.14
N LEU A 101 8.45 -6.34 -9.86
CA LEU A 101 8.28 -4.97 -9.35
C LEU A 101 7.36 -4.92 -8.12
N LEU A 102 6.21 -5.59 -8.18
CA LEU A 102 5.20 -5.55 -7.11
C LEU A 102 5.59 -6.33 -5.85
N ARG A 103 6.55 -7.25 -5.95
CA ARG A 103 7.09 -8.00 -4.82
C ARG A 103 8.36 -7.36 -4.24
N ASP A 104 8.97 -6.41 -4.94
CA ASP A 104 10.20 -5.77 -4.48
C ASP A 104 9.92 -4.79 -3.32
N PRO A 105 10.58 -4.94 -2.16
CA PRO A 105 10.41 -4.01 -1.04
C PRO A 105 10.81 -2.57 -1.38
N GLN A 106 11.66 -2.35 -2.39
CA GLN A 106 11.99 -1.01 -2.87
C GLN A 106 10.78 -0.26 -3.42
N LEU A 107 9.74 -0.96 -3.90
CA LEU A 107 8.52 -0.30 -4.37
C LEU A 107 7.87 0.54 -3.26
N ALA A 108 7.83 0.03 -2.03
CA ALA A 108 7.30 0.79 -0.89
C ALA A 108 8.11 2.08 -0.65
N VAL A 109 9.45 2.00 -0.75
CA VAL A 109 10.34 3.15 -0.63
C VAL A 109 10.13 4.16 -1.77
N ILE A 110 9.92 3.69 -2.99
CA ILE A 110 9.62 4.54 -4.15
C ILE A 110 8.29 5.28 -3.93
N LEU A 111 7.24 4.59 -3.51
CA LEU A 111 5.93 5.18 -3.23
C LEU A 111 6.02 6.22 -2.10
N GLN A 112 6.76 5.95 -1.03
CA GLN A 112 7.01 6.93 0.03
C GLN A 112 7.72 8.18 -0.48
N ARG A 113 8.73 8.03 -1.34
CA ARG A 113 9.44 9.15 -1.98
C ARG A 113 8.54 9.93 -2.94
N TRP A 114 7.56 9.30 -3.57
CA TRP A 114 6.57 10.00 -4.38
C TRP A 114 5.62 10.86 -3.51
N ILE A 115 5.24 10.38 -2.31
CA ILE A 115 4.43 11.14 -1.35
C ILE A 115 5.23 12.30 -0.74
N SER A 116 6.48 12.06 -0.37
CA SER A 116 7.35 13.03 0.29
C SER A 116 8.74 13.01 -0.35
N PRO A 117 8.94 13.79 -1.44
CA PRO A 117 10.22 13.80 -2.14
C PRO A 117 11.35 14.34 -1.24
N PRO A 118 12.56 13.77 -1.29
CA PRO A 118 13.66 14.20 -0.42
C PRO A 118 14.01 15.67 -0.63
N ARG A 119 14.25 16.38 0.47
CA ARG A 119 14.62 17.79 0.46
C ARG A 119 16.16 17.94 0.41
N PRO A 120 16.72 18.77 -0.48
CA PRO A 120 18.14 19.10 -0.42
C PRO A 120 18.44 19.86 0.89
N LEU A 121 19.45 19.43 1.65
CA LEU A 121 19.81 19.98 2.97
C LEU A 121 19.96 21.51 3.01
N LYS A 122 20.34 22.15 1.89
CA LYS A 122 20.59 23.60 1.80
C LYS A 122 19.49 24.39 1.08
N SER A 123 18.39 23.74 0.68
CA SER A 123 17.34 24.41 -0.09
C SER A 123 16.27 25.03 0.80
N LYS A 124 16.10 26.36 0.71
CA LYS A 124 14.98 27.10 1.32
C LYS A 124 13.70 27.09 0.47
N LYS A 125 13.71 26.45 -0.70
CA LYS A 125 12.53 26.37 -1.57
C LYS A 125 11.46 25.46 -0.96
N LYS A 126 10.18 25.75 -1.26
CA LYS A 126 9.06 24.87 -0.92
C LYS A 126 9.34 23.47 -1.49
N GLN A 127 9.14 22.44 -0.65
CA GLN A 127 9.29 21.04 -1.07
C GLN A 127 8.32 20.76 -2.23
N PRO A 128 8.75 20.05 -3.28
CA PRO A 128 7.85 19.65 -4.34
C PRO A 128 6.75 18.75 -3.75
N GLU A 129 5.51 18.98 -4.19
CA GLU A 129 4.35 18.23 -3.69
C GLU A 129 4.34 16.78 -4.17
N GLY A 130 5.09 16.46 -5.24
CA GLY A 130 5.18 15.12 -5.78
C GLY A 130 3.79 14.55 -6.11
N ALA A 131 3.57 13.30 -5.73
CA ALA A 131 2.27 12.63 -5.82
C ALA A 131 1.44 12.80 -4.54
N SER A 132 1.85 13.62 -3.57
CA SER A 132 1.22 13.76 -2.26
C SER A 132 -0.30 14.04 -2.34
N PRO A 133 -0.79 15.00 -3.15
CA PRO A 133 -2.22 15.28 -3.21
C PRO A 133 -3.04 14.09 -3.72
N MET A 134 -2.57 13.44 -4.79
CA MET A 134 -3.23 12.28 -5.40
C MET A 134 -3.21 11.07 -4.47
N MET A 135 -2.06 10.78 -3.84
CA MET A 135 -1.92 9.62 -2.96
C MET A 135 -2.69 9.80 -1.65
N LYS A 136 -2.77 11.01 -1.09
CA LYS A 136 -3.62 11.28 0.08
C LYS A 136 -5.09 11.04 -0.22
N GLN A 137 -5.57 11.52 -1.36
CA GLN A 137 -6.94 11.28 -1.79
C GLN A 137 -7.20 9.78 -2.01
N PHE A 138 -6.29 9.09 -2.69
CA PHE A 138 -6.37 7.64 -2.89
C PHE A 138 -6.43 6.87 -1.57
N VAL A 139 -5.50 7.14 -0.64
CA VAL A 139 -5.47 6.51 0.68
C VAL A 139 -6.74 6.82 1.46
N PHE A 140 -7.27 8.04 1.37
CA PHE A 140 -8.51 8.42 2.04
C PHE A 140 -9.71 7.62 1.53
N GLU A 141 -9.90 7.55 0.20
CA GLU A 141 -11.02 6.79 -0.39
C GLU A 141 -10.88 5.29 -0.13
N TYR A 142 -9.65 4.75 -0.23
CA TYR A 142 -9.40 3.35 0.09
C TYR A 142 -9.68 3.05 1.57
N SER A 143 -9.19 3.89 2.48
CA SER A 143 -9.43 3.75 3.91
C SER A 143 -10.91 3.81 4.25
N LYS A 144 -11.69 4.71 3.64
CA LYS A 144 -13.16 4.75 3.83
C LYS A 144 -13.82 3.43 3.47
N LYS A 145 -13.44 2.85 2.33
CA LYS A 145 -13.99 1.57 1.88
C LYS A 145 -13.64 0.47 2.88
N THR A 146 -12.36 0.33 3.24
CA THR A 146 -11.91 -0.68 4.21
C THR A 146 -12.62 -0.53 5.55
N LEU A 147 -12.75 0.70 6.06
CA LEU A 147 -13.44 0.97 7.32
C LEU A 147 -14.94 0.65 7.23
N SER A 148 -15.58 0.91 6.08
CA SER A 148 -17.00 0.56 5.88
C SER A 148 -17.18 -0.95 5.83
N ASP A 149 -16.34 -1.67 5.09
CA ASP A 149 -16.36 -3.12 4.99
C ASP A 149 -16.13 -3.78 6.37
N GLU A 150 -15.24 -3.22 7.20
CA GLU A 150 -15.02 -3.68 8.57
C GLU A 150 -16.17 -3.34 9.51
N LEU A 151 -16.76 -2.13 9.40
CA LEU A 151 -17.94 -1.75 10.18
C LEU A 151 -19.15 -2.64 9.87
N GLU A 152 -19.35 -3.03 8.60
CA GLU A 152 -20.40 -3.99 8.22
C GLU A 152 -20.19 -5.36 8.87
N LYS A 153 -18.94 -5.83 8.98
CA LYS A 153 -18.62 -7.07 9.70
C LYS A 153 -18.83 -6.95 11.20
N LEU A 154 -18.67 -5.75 11.78
CA LEU A 154 -18.96 -5.48 13.19
C LEU A 154 -20.45 -5.25 13.47
N ALA A 155 -21.26 -5.00 12.45
CA ALA A 155 -22.69 -4.72 12.62
C ALA A 155 -23.43 -5.76 13.49
N PRO A 156 -23.17 -7.08 13.41
CA PRO A 156 -23.80 -8.08 14.28
C PRO A 156 -23.42 -7.95 15.77
N TYR A 157 -22.25 -7.40 16.07
CA TYR A 157 -21.78 -7.16 17.44
C TYR A 157 -22.31 -5.84 18.01
N LEU A 158 -22.53 -4.85 17.13
CA LEU A 158 -23.00 -3.50 17.48
C LEU A 158 -24.53 -3.39 17.50
N LEU A 159 -25.22 -4.16 16.66
CA LEU A 159 -26.67 -4.13 16.52
C LEU A 159 -27.27 -5.33 17.23
N SER A 160 -28.19 -5.04 18.15
CA SER A 160 -29.03 -6.07 18.76
C SER A 160 -29.86 -6.75 17.67
N SER A 161 -29.74 -8.07 17.52
CA SER A 161 -30.57 -8.86 16.59
C SER A 161 -32.08 -8.77 16.90
N THR A 162 -32.46 -8.21 18.04
CA THR A 162 -33.82 -8.05 18.51
C THR A 162 -34.16 -6.56 18.58
N LYS A 163 -35.31 -6.16 18.02
CA LYS A 163 -35.93 -4.84 18.24
C LYS A 163 -36.34 -4.59 19.70
N ASP A 164 -35.97 -5.48 20.61
CA ASP A 164 -36.20 -5.33 22.04
C ASP A 164 -35.00 -4.62 22.66
N ASP A 165 -35.31 -3.63 23.51
CA ASP A 165 -34.35 -2.88 24.30
C ASP A 165 -33.26 -3.78 24.86
N VAL A 166 -32.01 -3.32 24.72
CA VAL A 166 -30.81 -4.02 25.19
C VAL A 166 -31.02 -4.47 26.63
N GLN A 167 -31.16 -5.78 26.85
CA GLN A 167 -31.38 -6.30 28.19
C GLN A 167 -30.20 -5.88 29.08
N THR A 168 -30.49 -5.24 30.20
CA THR A 168 -29.51 -4.70 31.16
C THR A 168 -28.47 -5.74 31.59
N GLU A 169 -28.85 -7.01 31.61
CA GLU A 169 -27.98 -8.15 31.94
C GLU A 169 -26.88 -8.36 30.88
N ARG A 170 -27.20 -8.17 29.58
CA ARG A 170 -26.22 -8.24 28.49
C ARG A 170 -25.27 -7.05 28.48
N LEU A 171 -25.79 -5.84 28.76
CA LEU A 171 -24.98 -4.62 28.86
C LEU A 171 -23.95 -4.67 30.00
N VAL A 172 -24.30 -5.36 31.10
CA VAL A 172 -23.42 -5.52 32.26
C VAL A 172 -22.48 -6.73 32.09
N SER A 173 -22.86 -7.73 31.28
CA SER A 173 -22.04 -8.94 31.07
C SER A 173 -21.00 -8.80 29.96
N THR A 174 -21.26 -8.05 28.88
CA THR A 174 -20.22 -7.79 27.86
C THR A 174 -19.23 -6.82 28.44
N THR A 175 -18.05 -7.32 28.78
CA THR A 175 -16.94 -6.46 29.16
C THR A 175 -16.40 -5.77 27.90
N PHE A 176 -16.05 -4.49 28.03
CA PHE A 176 -15.43 -3.74 26.93
C PHE A 176 -14.12 -4.38 26.44
N GLU A 177 -13.49 -5.23 27.25
CA GLU A 177 -12.29 -6.00 26.90
C GLU A 177 -12.59 -7.13 25.90
N GLU A 178 -13.66 -7.90 26.11
CA GLU A 178 -14.11 -8.92 25.17
C GLU A 178 -14.53 -8.29 23.83
N PHE A 179 -15.28 -7.19 23.90
CA PHE A 179 -15.66 -6.44 22.69
C PHE A 179 -14.43 -5.86 21.95
N GLY A 180 -13.42 -5.38 22.68
CA GLY A 180 -12.17 -4.91 22.09
C GLY A 180 -11.39 -6.04 21.38
N THR A 181 -11.41 -7.24 21.95
CA THR A 181 -10.79 -8.43 21.34
C THR A 181 -11.53 -8.85 20.07
N ASP A 182 -12.86 -8.94 20.13
CA ASP A 182 -13.70 -9.24 18.96
C ASP A 182 -13.52 -8.19 17.86
N MET A 183 -13.40 -6.91 18.24
CA MET A 183 -13.18 -5.82 17.31
C MET A 183 -11.80 -5.88 16.65
N GLN A 184 -10.76 -6.25 17.40
CA GLN A 184 -9.41 -6.44 16.86
C GLN A 184 -9.34 -7.60 15.86
N GLU A 185 -10.09 -8.68 16.08
CA GLU A 185 -10.15 -9.83 15.18
C GLU A 185 -10.97 -9.53 13.91
N VAL A 186 -12.14 -8.91 14.07
CA VAL A 186 -13.11 -8.71 12.97
C VAL A 186 -12.81 -7.43 12.15
N ALA A 187 -12.25 -6.41 12.80
CA ALA A 187 -12.00 -5.09 12.23
C ALA A 187 -10.61 -4.52 12.66
N PRO A 188 -9.51 -5.20 12.30
CA PRO A 188 -8.17 -4.82 12.73
C PRO A 188 -7.75 -3.43 12.25
N PHE A 189 -8.19 -2.98 11.07
CA PHE A 189 -7.81 -1.67 10.55
C PHE A 189 -8.51 -0.54 11.32
N LEU A 190 -9.82 -0.66 11.56
CA LEU A 190 -10.59 0.27 12.38
C LEU A 190 -10.07 0.30 13.81
N TRP A 191 -9.80 -0.86 14.42
CA TRP A 191 -9.20 -0.95 15.75
C TRP A 191 -7.87 -0.20 15.80
N GLY A 192 -6.96 -0.45 14.86
CA GLY A 192 -5.66 0.23 14.80
C GLY A 192 -5.78 1.76 14.63
N VAL A 193 -6.78 2.23 13.86
CA VAL A 193 -7.07 3.67 13.75
C VAL A 193 -7.54 4.24 15.10
N LEU A 194 -8.47 3.57 15.77
CA LEU A 194 -8.97 4.01 17.08
C LEU A 194 -7.88 3.99 18.15
N GLU A 195 -7.07 2.92 18.20
CA GLU A 195 -5.91 2.83 19.07
C GLU A 195 -4.96 4.01 18.81
N HIS A 196 -4.64 4.29 17.55
CA HIS A 196 -3.77 5.42 17.20
C HIS A 196 -4.34 6.80 17.58
N LEU A 197 -5.67 6.95 17.60
CA LEU A 197 -6.36 8.18 17.99
C LEU A 197 -6.52 8.32 19.52
N THR A 198 -6.58 7.20 20.25
CA THR A 198 -6.72 7.19 21.72
C THR A 198 -5.40 7.41 22.44
N ILE A 199 -4.25 7.19 21.78
CA ILE A 199 -2.94 7.61 22.31
C ILE A 199 -2.99 9.12 22.52
N PRO A 200 -2.86 9.62 23.78
CA PRO A 200 -3.01 11.03 24.07
C PRO A 200 -2.01 11.86 23.26
N LEU A 201 -2.54 12.88 22.57
CA LEU A 201 -1.79 13.80 21.71
C LEU A 201 -0.58 14.47 22.42
N ASN A 202 -0.53 14.44 23.75
CA ASN A 202 0.58 14.95 24.56
C ASN A 202 1.85 14.09 24.54
N LEU A 203 1.84 12.89 23.96
CA LEU A 203 3.03 12.03 23.83
C LEU A 203 3.65 12.01 22.42
N LYS A 204 3.02 12.65 21.43
CA LYS A 204 3.63 12.86 20.11
C LYS A 204 4.54 14.10 20.19
N LYS A 205 5.77 13.92 20.70
CA LYS A 205 6.83 14.91 20.54
C LYS A 205 7.11 15.06 19.04
N PHE A 206 6.79 16.23 18.49
CA PHE A 206 7.20 16.68 17.17
C PHE A 206 8.70 17.03 17.15
#